data_AF-A0A377BBM1-F1
#
_entry.id   AF-A0A377BBM1-F1
#
_cell.length_a   1.000
_cell.length_b   1.000
_cell.length_c   1.000
_cell.angle_alpha   90.00
_cell.angle_beta   90.00
_cell.angle_gamma   90.00
#
_symmetry.space_group_name_H-M   'P 1'
#
loop_
_entity.id
_entity.type
_entity.pdbx_description
1 polymer ?
#
loop_
_entity_poly.entity_id
_entity_poly.type
_entity_poly.pdbx_seq_one_letter_code
_entity_poly.pdbx_strand_id
1 'polypeptide(L)'
;MIDASHLPFAQNISRVKEVVDFCHRFDVSVEAELGQLGGQEDDVQVNEADAFYTNPAQAREFAEATGIDSLAVAIGTAHGMLCQRTGA
;
A
#
# COMPACT_ATOMS: atom_id res chain seq x y z
N MET A 1 9.26 -3.88 -4.43
CA MET A 1 7.96 -3.42 -3.91
C MET A 1 6.87 -4.16 -4.65
N ILE A 2 5.89 -4.71 -3.94
CA ILE A 2 4.68 -5.29 -4.50
C ILE A 2 3.48 -4.47 -4.01
N ASP A 3 2.69 -3.95 -4.94
CA ASP A 3 1.43 -3.30 -4.60
C ASP A 3 0.26 -4.24 -4.90
N ALA A 4 -0.41 -4.64 -3.83
CA ALA A 4 -1.66 -5.40 -3.86
C ALA A 4 -2.71 -4.73 -2.95
N SER A 5 -2.55 -3.43 -2.69
CA SER A 5 -3.44 -2.61 -1.84
C SER A 5 -4.88 -2.55 -2.37
N HIS A 6 -5.06 -2.71 -3.68
CA HIS A 6 -6.36 -2.79 -4.34
C HIS A 6 -7.14 -4.09 -4.05
N LEU A 7 -6.48 -5.13 -3.51
CA LEU A 7 -7.14 -6.38 -3.14
C LEU A 7 -7.72 -6.32 -1.71
N PRO A 8 -8.74 -7.15 -1.39
CA PRO A 8 -9.19 -7.32 -0.02
C PRO A 8 -8.04 -7.71 0.91
N PHE A 9 -8.04 -7.22 2.15
CA PHE A 9 -6.95 -7.37 3.12
C PHE A 9 -6.35 -8.79 3.21
N ALA A 10 -7.19 -9.83 3.33
CA ALA A 10 -6.73 -11.21 3.41
C ALA A 10 -6.07 -11.71 2.11
N GLN A 11 -6.53 -11.25 0.94
CA GLN A 11 -5.93 -11.58 -0.34
C GLN A 11 -4.61 -10.84 -0.55
N ASN A 12 -4.53 -9.58 -0.12
CA ASN A 12 -3.28 -8.81 -0.11
C ASN A 12 -2.23 -9.54 0.73
N ILE A 13 -2.57 -9.99 1.95
CA ILE A 13 -1.67 -10.79 2.80
C ILE A 13 -1.17 -12.04 2.07
N SER A 14 -2.08 -12.84 1.50
CA SER A 14 -1.69 -14.08 0.80
C SER A 14 -0.73 -13.79 -0.36
N ARG A 15 -1.05 -12.75 -1.15
CA ARG A 15 -0.29 -12.41 -2.35
C ARG A 15 1.10 -11.88 -2.00
N VAL A 16 1.19 -10.99 -1.02
CA VAL A 16 2.47 -10.46 -0.55
C VAL A 16 3.30 -11.55 0.08
N LYS A 17 2.69 -12.45 0.87
CA LYS A 17 3.39 -13.57 1.46
C LYS A 17 4.03 -14.49 0.41
N GLU A 18 3.33 -14.81 -0.67
CA GLU A 18 3.90 -15.60 -1.79
C GLU A 18 5.15 -14.94 -2.38
N VAL A 19 5.12 -13.60 -2.53
CA VAL A 19 6.26 -12.82 -3.05
C VAL A 19 7.42 -12.80 -2.06
N VAL A 20 7.13 -12.55 -0.77
CA VAL A 20 8.12 -12.57 0.32
C VAL A 20 8.81 -13.92 0.39
N ASP A 21 8.04 -15.02 0.46
CA ASP A 21 8.56 -16.38 0.54
C ASP A 21 9.43 -16.75 -0.67
N PHE A 22 9.17 -16.15 -1.85
CA PHE A 22 10.01 -16.32 -3.04
C PHE A 22 11.30 -15.48 -2.97
N CYS A 23 11.18 -14.18 -2.65
CA CYS A 23 12.28 -13.23 -2.65
C CYS A 23 13.31 -13.48 -1.55
N HIS A 24 12.87 -13.85 -0.35
CA HIS A 24 13.76 -14.14 0.79
C HIS A 24 14.71 -15.32 0.52
N ARG A 25 14.38 -16.22 -0.42
CA ARG A 25 15.28 -17.31 -0.85
C ARG A 25 16.53 -16.79 -1.58
N PHE A 26 16.48 -15.55 -2.05
CA PHE A 26 17.55 -14.86 -2.76
C PHE A 26 18.12 -13.69 -1.96
N ASP A 27 17.80 -13.59 -0.67
CA ASP A 27 18.25 -12.50 0.21
C ASP A 27 17.82 -11.10 -0.30
N VAL A 28 16.64 -11.04 -0.93
CA VAL A 28 16.05 -9.82 -1.48
C VAL A 28 14.96 -9.30 -0.55
N SER A 29 15.07 -8.04 -0.13
CA SER A 29 14.07 -7.35 0.69
C SER A 29 12.79 -7.06 -0.08
N VAL A 30 11.64 -7.17 0.57
CA VAL A 30 10.32 -6.90 0.00
C VAL A 30 9.61 -5.77 0.74
N GLU A 31 9.25 -4.75 -0.03
CA GLU A 31 8.32 -3.69 0.39
C GLU A 31 6.91 -4.03 -0.08
N ALA A 32 5.91 -3.82 0.78
CA ALA A 32 4.50 -3.92 0.43
C ALA A 32 3.71 -2.67 0.81
N GLU A 33 2.52 -2.51 0.24
CA GLU A 33 1.64 -1.37 0.49
C GLU A 33 0.33 -1.80 1.18
N LEU A 34 -0.09 -1.02 2.19
CA LEU A 34 -1.36 -1.20 2.89
C LEU A 34 -2.16 0.10 3.00
N GLY A 35 -3.36 0.09 2.42
CA GLY A 35 -4.26 1.24 2.33
C GLY A 35 -4.39 1.70 0.89
N GLN A 36 -5.50 2.37 0.54
CA GLN A 36 -5.59 3.08 -0.73
C GLN A 36 -4.95 4.45 -0.54
N LEU A 37 -3.79 4.67 -1.15
CA LEU A 37 -3.25 6.01 -1.26
C LEU A 37 -4.21 6.83 -2.14
N GLY A 38 -4.78 7.90 -1.57
CA GLY A 38 -5.56 8.86 -2.34
C GLY A 38 -4.66 9.55 -3.35
N GLY A 39 -4.92 9.35 -4.63
CA GLY A 39 -4.08 9.86 -5.71
C GLY A 39 -4.55 9.33 -7.06
N GLN A 40 -4.14 10.00 -8.14
CA GLN A 40 -4.41 9.53 -9.50
C GLN A 40 -3.42 8.42 -9.83
N GLU A 41 -3.75 7.20 -9.44
CA GLU A 41 -3.11 6.00 -9.99
C GLU A 41 -4.12 5.32 -10.93
N ASP A 42 -3.71 5.12 -12.19
CA ASP A 42 -4.42 4.35 -13.21
C ASP A 42 -5.93 4.68 -13.39
N ASP A 43 -6.25 5.92 -13.78
CA ASP A 43 -7.61 6.35 -14.18
C ASP A 43 -8.70 6.30 -13.10
N VAL A 44 -8.37 5.98 -11.84
CA VAL A 44 -9.33 5.95 -10.73
C VAL A 44 -9.23 7.24 -9.90
N GLN A 45 -10.25 8.09 -9.97
CA GLN A 45 -10.41 9.21 -9.03
C GLN A 45 -10.92 8.70 -7.68
N VAL A 46 -10.01 8.46 -6.75
CA VAL A 46 -10.35 8.28 -5.33
C VAL A 46 -10.57 9.67 -4.71
N ASN A 47 -11.73 9.92 -4.13
CA ASN A 47 -12.00 11.15 -3.40
C ASN A 47 -11.03 11.25 -2.21
N GLU A 48 -10.48 12.45 -1.92
CA GLU A 48 -9.62 12.66 -0.74
C GLU A 48 -10.32 12.30 0.58
N ALA A 49 -11.66 12.30 0.60
CA ALA A 49 -12.47 11.84 1.73
C ALA A 49 -12.45 10.31 1.92
N ASP A 50 -12.18 9.56 0.85
CA ASP A 50 -12.03 8.10 0.83
C ASP A 50 -10.55 7.66 0.91
N ALA A 51 -9.60 8.60 1.07
CA ALA A 51 -8.22 8.29 1.42
C ALA A 51 -8.16 7.79 2.87
N PHE A 52 -8.50 6.52 3.07
CA PHE A 52 -8.50 5.89 4.38
C PHE A 52 -7.07 5.80 4.90
N TYR A 53 -6.79 6.54 5.98
CA TYR A 53 -5.56 6.37 6.74
C TYR A 53 -5.32 4.90 7.07
N THR A 54 -4.09 4.43 6.93
CA THR A 54 -3.74 3.07 7.33
C THR A 54 -3.98 2.90 8.84
N ASN A 55 -4.81 1.92 9.21
CA ASN A 55 -5.02 1.58 10.61
C ASN A 55 -3.74 0.94 11.18
N PRO A 56 -3.13 1.49 12.25
CA PRO A 56 -1.91 0.94 12.85
C PRO A 56 -2.04 -0.52 13.30
N ALA A 57 -3.22 -0.94 13.76
CA ALA A 57 -3.45 -2.33 14.15
C ALA A 57 -3.42 -3.27 12.94
N GLN A 58 -4.02 -2.85 11.81
CA GLN A 58 -3.97 -3.63 10.56
C GLN A 58 -2.57 -3.64 9.96
N ALA A 59 -1.82 -2.54 10.06
CA ALA A 59 -0.42 -2.48 9.62
C ALA A 59 0.45 -3.49 10.38
N ARG A 60 0.26 -3.60 11.69
CA ARG A 60 0.95 -4.59 12.52
C ARG A 60 0.57 -6.01 12.11
N GLU A 61 -0.72 -6.31 12.01
CA GLU A 61 -1.21 -7.63 11.60
C GLU A 61 -0.67 -8.02 10.22
N PHE A 62 -0.67 -7.06 9.28
CA PHE A 62 -0.18 -7.26 7.93
C PHE A 62 1.32 -7.57 7.91
N ALA A 63 2.13 -6.80 8.64
CA ALA A 63 3.57 -7.03 8.72
C ALA A 63 3.90 -8.39 9.36
N GLU A 64 3.23 -8.74 10.47
CA GLU A 64 3.41 -10.02 11.15
C GLU A 64 2.98 -11.21 10.27
N ALA A 65 1.89 -11.07 9.50
CA ALA A 65 1.37 -12.15 8.66
C ALA A 65 2.16 -12.35 7.35
N THR A 66 2.69 -11.27 6.77
CA THR A 66 3.38 -11.32 5.48
C THR A 66 4.89 -11.55 5.60
N GLY A 67 5.52 -11.06 6.67
CA GLY A 67 6.97 -11.12 6.86
C GLY A 67 7.76 -10.12 6.01
N ILE A 68 7.13 -9.02 5.57
CA ILE A 68 7.77 -7.95 4.80
C ILE A 68 8.85 -7.20 5.59
N ASP A 69 9.79 -6.60 4.86
CA ASP A 69 10.91 -5.84 5.42
C ASP A 69 10.57 -4.34 5.58
N SER A 70 9.73 -3.81 4.68
CA SER A 70 9.20 -2.45 4.74
C SER A 70 7.73 -2.39 4.34
N LEU A 71 7.00 -1.43 4.92
CA LEU A 71 5.58 -1.20 4.69
C LEU A 71 5.33 0.25 4.28
N ALA A 72 4.75 0.45 3.10
CA ALA A 72 4.19 1.72 2.67
C ALA A 72 2.80 1.92 3.30
N VAL A 73 2.62 3.05 4.00
CA VAL A 73 1.40 3.39 4.74
C VAL A 73 0.81 4.71 4.25
N ALA A 74 -0.51 4.76 4.17
CA ALA A 74 -1.28 5.96 3.88
C ALA A 74 -1.44 6.82 5.14
N ILE A 75 -0.69 7.92 5.22
CA ILE A 75 -0.76 8.91 6.32
C ILE A 75 -1.30 10.27 5.86
N GLY A 76 -2.03 10.30 4.74
CA GLY A 76 -2.58 11.54 4.15
C GLY A 76 -1.66 12.23 3.13
N THR A 77 -0.56 11.58 2.75
CA THR A 77 0.28 11.97 1.61
C THR A 77 -0.28 11.35 0.34
N ALA A 78 -0.64 12.18 -0.64
CA ALA A 78 -1.02 11.71 -1.98
C ALA A 78 0.22 11.26 -2.76
N HIS A 79 0.19 10.06 -3.34
CA HIS A 79 1.14 9.64 -4.37
C HIS A 79 0.67 10.20 -5.73
N GLY A 80 1.55 10.93 -6.42
CA GLY A 80 1.24 11.61 -7.70
C GLY A 80 1.23 13.13 -7.61
N MET A 81 1.31 13.81 -8.76
CA MET A 81 1.31 15.27 -8.81
C MET A 81 0.01 15.83 -8.24
N LEU A 82 0.11 16.53 -7.11
CA LEU A 82 -0.88 17.54 -6.73
C LEU A 82 -0.81 18.66 -7.78
N CYS A 83 -1.47 18.47 -8.93
CA CYS A 83 -1.77 19.60 -9.81
C CYS A 83 -2.81 20.45 -9.08
N GLN A 84 -2.32 21.28 -8.15
CA GLN A 84 -3.08 22.40 -7.66
C GLN A 84 -3.42 23.22 -8.90
N ARG A 85 -4.68 23.16 -9.36
CA ARG A 85 -5.22 24.21 -10.22
C ARG A 85 -5.12 25.48 -9.39
N THR A 86 -4.06 26.25 -9.64
CA THR A 86 -3.98 27.65 -9.23
C THR A 86 -5.13 28.38 -9.90
N GLY A 87 -6.26 28.41 -9.20
CA GLY A 87 -7.43 29.17 -9.56
C GLY A 87 -7.41 30.50 -8.82
N ALA A 88 -6.77 31.49 -9.43
CA ALA A 88 -7.12 32.92 -9.45
C ALA A 88 -6.00 33.70 -10.13
#